data_AF-A0A9E5CYI2-F1
#
_entry.id   AF-A0A9E5CYI2-F1
#
_cell.length_a   1.000
_cell.length_b   1.000
_cell.length_c   1.000
_cell.angle_alpha   90.00
_cell.angle_beta   90.00
_cell.angle_gamma   90.00
#
_symmetry.space_group_name_H-M   'P 1'
#
loop_
_entity.id
_entity.type
_entity.pdbx_description
1 polymer ?
#
loop_
_entity_poly.entity_id
_entity_poly.type
_entity_poly.pdbx_seq_one_letter_code
_entity_poly.pdbx_strand_id
1 'polypeptide(L)'
;MPVDSFKWLPRSIAGYYQAMQMPDLGEIPWTPMTKPIAEARFALVTSAGLYVKDQQEPFDLEGERKNPLWGDPTYRVIPSDMQQDQ
;
A
#
# COMPACT_ATOMS: atom_id res chain seq x y z
N MET A 1 -22.99 11.65 -1.91
CA MET A 1 -22.56 12.66 -0.92
C MET A 1 -21.11 13.01 -1.21
N PRO A 2 -20.72 14.30 -1.26
CA PRO A 2 -19.31 14.65 -1.41
C PRO A 2 -18.53 14.19 -0.17
N VAL A 3 -17.36 13.59 -0.38
CA VAL A 3 -16.45 13.20 0.70
C VAL A 3 -15.67 14.44 1.12
N ASP A 4 -15.76 14.81 2.40
CA ASP A 4 -14.91 15.86 2.98
C ASP A 4 -13.55 15.28 3.36
N SER A 5 -12.57 15.45 2.48
CA SER A 5 -11.19 14.99 2.68
C SER A 5 -10.46 15.69 3.83
N PHE A 6 -11.01 16.78 4.40
CA PHE A 6 -10.34 17.60 5.42
C PHE A 6 -10.99 17.51 6.81
N LYS A 7 -12.06 16.71 6.96
CA LYS A 7 -12.89 16.61 8.17
C LYS A 7 -12.10 16.44 9.48
N TRP A 8 -10.99 15.70 9.44
CA TRP A 8 -10.20 15.34 10.62
C TRP A 8 -8.92 16.16 10.79
N LEU A 9 -8.69 17.16 9.93
CA LEU A 9 -7.52 18.02 10.02
C LEU A 9 -7.79 19.24 10.92
N PRO A 10 -6.81 19.68 11.71
CA PRO A 10 -6.86 20.98 12.36
C PRO A 10 -7.11 22.10 11.34
N ARG A 11 -7.90 23.11 11.71
CA ARG A 11 -8.32 24.19 10.78
C ARG A 11 -7.16 24.88 10.07
N SER A 12 -6.03 25.10 10.75
CA SER A 12 -4.84 25.70 10.16
C SER A 12 -4.22 24.82 9.06
N ILE A 13 -4.18 23.51 9.27
CA ILE A 13 -3.65 22.54 8.31
C ILE A 13 -4.61 22.37 7.13
N ALA A 14 -5.91 22.28 7.40
CA ALA A 14 -6.93 22.23 6.35
C ALA A 14 -6.87 23.47 5.46
N GLY A 15 -6.79 24.67 6.06
CA GLY A 15 -6.67 25.92 5.33
C GLY A 15 -5.37 26.02 4.52
N TYR A 16 -4.25 25.54 5.08
CA TYR A 16 -2.98 25.47 4.36
C TYR A 16 -3.07 24.59 3.11
N TYR A 17 -3.60 23.36 3.22
CA TYR A 17 -3.74 22.47 2.07
C TYR A 17 -4.71 22.98 1.02
N GLN A 18 -5.80 23.62 1.44
CA GLN A 18 -6.78 24.22 0.51
C GLN A 18 -6.21 25.43 -0.24
N ALA A 19 -5.31 26.19 0.40
CA ALA A 19 -4.63 27.33 -0.22
C ALA A 19 -3.44 26.91 -1.10
N MET A 20 -3.00 25.65 -1.00
CA MET A 20 -1.88 25.13 -1.77
C MET A 20 -2.30 25.01 -3.24
N GLN A 21 -1.60 25.72 -4.12
CA GLN A 21 -1.77 25.53 -5.56
C GLN A 21 -1.22 24.17 -5.93
N MET A 22 -2.12 23.22 -6.17
CA MET A 22 -1.77 21.95 -6.78
C MET A 22 -1.32 22.24 -8.22
N PRO A 23 -0.16 21.74 -8.65
CA PRO A 23 0.19 21.79 -10.06
C PRO A 23 -0.88 21.04 -10.87
N ASP A 24 -1.11 21.48 -12.10
CA ASP A 24 -1.89 20.68 -13.05
C ASP A 24 -1.11 19.39 -13.33
N LEU A 25 -1.63 18.28 -12.81
CA LEU A 25 -1.04 16.95 -13.00
C LEU A 25 -1.46 16.31 -14.34
N GLY A 26 -2.27 17.01 -15.14
CA GLY A 26 -2.87 16.48 -16.36
C GLY A 26 -3.97 15.46 -16.08
N GLU A 27 -4.37 14.72 -17.11
CA GLU A 27 -5.34 13.64 -16.96
C GLU A 27 -4.75 12.49 -16.15
N ILE A 28 -5.52 12.01 -15.17
CA ILE A 28 -5.16 10.79 -14.43
C ILE A 28 -5.07 9.65 -15.45
N PRO A 29 -3.93 8.95 -15.55
CA PRO A 29 -3.80 7.81 -16.45
C PRO A 29 -4.66 6.66 -15.91
N TRP A 30 -5.91 6.64 -16.32
CA TRP A 30 -6.89 5.64 -15.93
C TRP A 30 -7.08 4.62 -17.05
N THR A 31 -6.86 3.35 -16.74
CA THR A 31 -7.16 2.24 -17.64
C THR A 31 -8.41 1.54 -17.12
N PRO A 32 -9.54 1.58 -17.85
CA PRO A 32 -10.73 0.85 -17.46
C PRO A 32 -10.47 -0.66 -17.34
N MET A 33 -11.07 -1.29 -16.34
CA MET A 33 -11.00 -2.74 -16.19
C MET A 33 -11.74 -3.42 -17.34
N THR A 34 -11.04 -4.23 -18.12
CA THR A 34 -11.62 -4.94 -19.27
C THR A 34 -12.24 -6.29 -18.88
N LYS A 35 -11.93 -6.80 -17.69
CA LYS A 35 -12.36 -8.11 -17.20
C LYS A 35 -13.43 -7.97 -16.11
N PRO A 36 -14.53 -8.75 -16.13
CA PRO A 36 -15.46 -8.80 -15.01
C PRO A 36 -14.75 -9.18 -13.70
N ILE A 37 -15.13 -8.55 -12.59
CA ILE A 37 -14.55 -8.82 -11.26
C ILE A 37 -14.65 -10.31 -10.90
N ALA A 38 -15.78 -10.95 -11.22
CA ALA A 38 -16.02 -12.36 -10.95
C ALA A 38 -15.01 -13.31 -11.64
N GLU A 39 -14.34 -12.84 -12.68
CA GLU A 39 -13.32 -13.61 -13.41
C GLU A 39 -11.88 -13.15 -13.06
N ALA A 40 -11.73 -12.06 -12.29
CA ALA A 40 -10.43 -11.50 -11.96
C ALA A 40 -9.70 -12.32 -10.88
N ARG A 41 -8.36 -12.33 -10.95
CA ARG A 41 -7.50 -12.83 -9.88
C ARG A 41 -6.88 -11.63 -9.17
N PHE A 42 -7.01 -11.59 -7.85
CA PHE A 42 -6.46 -10.52 -7.02
C PHE A 42 -5.12 -10.95 -6.43
N ALA A 43 -4.18 -10.01 -6.33
CA ALA A 43 -2.95 -10.16 -5.58
C ALA A 43 -2.77 -8.92 -4.70
N LEU A 44 -2.35 -9.13 -3.45
CA LEU A 44 -1.96 -8.05 -2.55
C LEU A 44 -0.43 -7.89 -2.62
N VAL A 45 0.02 -6.70 -2.99
CA VAL A 45 1.44 -6.31 -2.92
C VAL A 45 1.58 -5.33 -1.76
N THR A 46 2.48 -5.61 -0.84
CA THR A 46 2.74 -4.78 0.34
C THR A 46 4.23 -4.54 0.48
N SER A 47 4.61 -3.33 0.92
CA SER A 47 5.99 -2.99 1.28
C SER A 47 6.32 -3.33 2.74
N ALA A 48 5.38 -3.87 3.52
CA ALA A 48 5.55 -4.12 4.95
C ALA A 48 6.25 -5.46 5.28
N GLY A 49 6.70 -6.22 4.28
CA GLY A 49 7.46 -7.47 4.50
C GLY A 49 6.68 -8.54 5.27
N LEU A 50 5.45 -8.84 4.85
CA LEU A 50 4.62 -9.86 5.51
C LEU A 50 5.12 -11.28 5.20
N TYR A 51 5.19 -12.13 6.22
CA TYR A 51 5.51 -13.55 6.11
C TYR A 51 4.70 -14.37 7.13
N VAL A 52 4.50 -15.66 6.84
CA VAL A 52 3.82 -16.59 7.75
C VAL A 52 4.82 -17.08 8.78
N LYS A 53 4.59 -16.68 10.04
CA LYS A 53 5.40 -17.11 11.17
C LYS A 53 5.49 -18.64 11.23
N ASP A 54 6.67 -19.15 11.56
CA ASP A 54 6.97 -20.59 11.70
C ASP A 54 6.87 -21.43 10.40
N GLN A 55 6.43 -20.84 9.28
CA GLN A 55 6.35 -21.52 7.97
C GLN A 55 7.28 -20.91 6.91
N GLN A 56 7.67 -19.65 7.09
CA GLN A 56 8.44 -18.89 6.11
C GLN A 56 9.62 -18.20 6.78
N GLU A 57 10.73 -18.15 6.06
CA GLU A 57 11.89 -17.38 6.48
C GLU A 57 11.53 -15.89 6.57
N PRO A 58 11.87 -15.22 7.68
CA PRO A 58 11.77 -13.77 7.78
C PRO A 58 12.58 -13.07 6.69
N PHE A 59 12.26 -11.81 6.41
CA PHE A 59 13.09 -10.95 5.57
C PHE A 59 14.39 -10.56 6.30
N ASP A 60 15.47 -10.29 5.56
CA ASP A 60 16.78 -9.93 6.13
C ASP A 60 16.84 -8.47 6.61
N LEU A 61 16.24 -8.23 7.78
CA LEU A 61 16.18 -6.90 8.39
C LEU A 61 17.57 -6.37 8.79
N GLU A 62 18.52 -7.24 9.16
CA GLU A 62 19.86 -6.80 9.55
C GLU A 62 20.69 -6.40 8.32
N GLY A 63 20.53 -7.08 7.19
CA GLY A 63 21.13 -6.72 5.91
C GLY A 63 20.63 -5.36 5.41
N GLU A 64 19.32 -5.12 5.46
CA GLU A 64 18.70 -3.85 5.09
C GLU A 64 19.15 -2.70 6.01
N ARG A 65 19.25 -2.95 7.32
CA ARG A 65 19.73 -1.94 8.28
C ARG A 65 21.18 -1.53 8.03
N LYS A 66 22.02 -2.48 7.61
CA LYS A 66 23.43 -2.21 7.25
C LYS A 66 23.56 -1.56 5.87
N ASN A 67 22.60 -1.79 4.97
CA ASN A 67 22.61 -1.30 3.60
C ASN A 67 21.25 -0.65 3.25
N PRO A 68 21.00 0.60 3.66
CA PRO A 68 19.66 1.21 3.55
C PRO A 68 19.12 1.40 2.13
N LEU A 69 19.99 1.24 1.12
CA LEU A 69 19.63 1.32 -0.30
C LEU A 69 19.34 -0.05 -0.92
N TRP A 70 19.53 -1.13 -0.16
CA TRP A 70 19.27 -2.50 -0.56
C TRP A 70 17.99 -2.99 0.13
N GLY A 71 17.16 -3.71 -0.62
CA GLY A 71 16.00 -4.42 -0.09
C GLY A 71 16.05 -5.88 -0.51
N ASP A 72 15.42 -6.75 0.27
CA ASP A 72 15.26 -8.16 -0.08
C ASP A 72 14.38 -8.30 -1.35
N PRO A 73 14.90 -8.83 -2.48
CA PRO A 73 14.13 -8.97 -3.72
C PRO A 73 13.24 -10.21 -3.74
N THR A 74 13.20 -10.99 -2.67
CA THR A 74 12.37 -12.19 -2.56
C THR A 74 10.92 -11.84 -2.19
N TYR A 75 10.04 -12.83 -2.29
CA TYR A 75 8.63 -12.69 -1.93
C TYR A 75 8.18 -13.84 -1.04
N ARG A 76 7.02 -13.66 -0.40
CA ARG A 76 6.35 -14.68 0.41
C ARG A 76 4.91 -14.83 -0.05
N VAL A 77 4.48 -16.07 -0.24
CA VAL A 77 3.10 -16.38 -0.64
C VAL A 77 2.29 -16.62 0.62
N ILE A 78 1.26 -15.81 0.84
CA ILE A 78 0.37 -16.00 2.00
C ILE A 78 -0.79 -16.90 1.58
N PRO A 79 -1.00 -18.06 2.21
CA PRO A 79 -2.15 -18.92 1.94
C PRO A 79 -3.48 -18.21 2.25
N SER A 80 -4.51 -18.45 1.44
CA SER A 80 -5.81 -17.79 1.59
C SER A 80 -6.61 -18.26 2.81
N ASP A 81 -6.25 -19.40 3.37
CA ASP A 81 -6.85 -20.02 4.55
C ASP A 81 -6.14 -19.66 5.86
N MET A 82 -5.14 -18.77 5.80
CA MET A 82 -4.48 -18.25 7.01
C MET A 82 -5.46 -17.52 7.91
N GLN A 83 -5.37 -17.84 9.20
CA GLN A 83 -6.11 -17.17 10.27
C GLN A 83 -5.14 -16.39 11.15
N GLN A 84 -5.63 -15.31 11.73
CA GLN A 84 -4.89 -14.56 12.74
C GLN A 84 -4.82 -15.39 14.03
N ASP A 85 -3.64 -15.53 14.62
CA ASP A 85 -3.49 -16.09 15.97
C ASP A 85 -4.31 -15.24 16.96
N GLN A 86 -5.14 -15.91 17.78
CA GLN A 86 -5.97 -15.26 18.81
C GLN A 86 -5.14 -14.70 19.97
#